data_AF-A0A5N3QSW0-F1
#
_entry.id   AF-A0A5N3QSW0-F1
#
_cell.length_a   1.000
_cell.length_b   1.000
_cell.length_c   1.000
_cell.angle_alpha   90.00
_cell.angle_beta   90.00
_cell.angle_gamma   90.00
#
_symmetry.space_group_name_H-M   'P 1'
#
loop_
_entity.id
_entity.type
_entity.pdbx_description
1 polymer ?
#
loop_
_entity_poly.entity_id
_entity_poly.type
_entity_poly.pdbx_seq_one_letter_code
_entity_poly.pdbx_strand_id
1 'polypeptide(L)'
;MKILPLAAVTTAVLLSGCNSSSQSKSTSQPTIGLASQVHGILIEAVPSQFSDYSKAGYNRYVSVKAPNGKSIHILIMDRLSEYQIVKAVNVMNHYLTPVAGTKYGDKDSKRDIANAMANNGAILKLMNYHDEPRYNDDLDGQPLFEEEIQVEGGDWYVRQDYEDHRDASYEEILHLVHDYGIGVLNAPEGGVTALPEFQREFNTIQKQALNQSYTPPEDTLKEWQQEVSVDQEYFAAIIDSYYGLWGAYSGKGMWDLYSVKTRSDFSTEDPNAFYITEQIFSPTLTYDAYIADTFTGTFKMRYDATVPYTHHSQYLTKLTLTGSKDTNIELNGHDNRLTGNTGINTVIVHGARSEYHIHDLGEGKIQLNDMLTDRDGMNVLINIEKIQFSDELWEL
;
A
#
# COMPACT_ATOMS: atom_id res chain seq x y z
N MET A 1 -13.23 -20.26 16.23
CA MET A 1 -12.69 -20.04 14.89
C MET A 1 -11.20 -20.29 15.04
N LYS A 2 -10.69 -21.43 14.55
CA LYS A 2 -9.24 -21.63 14.52
C LYS A 2 -8.81 -21.07 13.18
N ILE A 3 -8.26 -19.87 13.22
CA ILE A 3 -7.59 -19.27 12.07
C ILE A 3 -6.43 -20.21 11.77
N LEU A 4 -6.31 -20.64 10.52
CA LEU A 4 -5.10 -21.32 10.07
C LEU A 4 -3.98 -20.30 10.27
N PRO A 5 -2.90 -20.63 11.00
CA PRO A 5 -1.75 -19.75 11.03
C PRO A 5 -1.27 -19.67 9.58
N LEU A 6 -1.39 -18.50 8.95
CA LEU A 6 -0.69 -18.26 7.70
C LEU A 6 0.80 -18.31 8.09
N ALA A 7 1.52 -19.29 7.54
CA ALA A 7 2.92 -19.42 7.79
C ALA A 7 3.61 -18.07 7.51
N ALA A 8 4.33 -17.57 8.51
CA ALA A 8 5.35 -16.56 8.31
C ALA A 8 6.19 -17.02 7.11
N VAL A 9 6.23 -16.22 6.04
CA VAL A 9 7.15 -16.45 4.94
C VAL A 9 8.55 -16.21 5.50
N THR A 10 9.13 -17.25 6.10
CA THR A 10 10.50 -17.19 6.61
C THR A 10 11.43 -17.07 5.41
N THR A 11 11.78 -15.84 5.08
CA THR A 11 12.84 -15.54 4.13
C THR A 11 14.15 -15.92 4.81
N ALA A 12 14.62 -17.15 4.58
CA ALA A 12 15.86 -17.65 5.17
C ALA A 12 17.07 -16.98 4.51
N VAL A 13 17.47 -15.80 5.02
CA VAL A 13 18.75 -15.16 4.67
C VAL A 13 19.82 -15.61 5.66
N LEU A 14 20.74 -16.44 5.18
CA LEU A 14 21.95 -16.82 5.91
C LEU A 14 22.95 -15.65 5.92
N LEU A 15 23.07 -14.93 7.04
CA LEU A 15 24.20 -14.03 7.27
C LEU A 15 24.88 -14.31 8.62
N SER A 16 26.16 -14.68 8.52
CA SER A 16 27.09 -14.77 9.64
C SER A 16 27.69 -13.40 9.93
N GLY A 17 27.65 -12.93 11.18
CA GLY A 17 28.40 -11.75 11.59
C GLY A 17 28.17 -11.30 13.03
N CYS A 18 29.02 -11.76 13.96
CA CYS A 18 29.14 -11.18 15.29
C CYS A 18 29.72 -9.75 15.21
N ASN A 19 29.12 -8.75 15.89
CA ASN A 19 29.75 -8.10 17.04
C ASN A 19 28.77 -7.15 17.78
N SER A 20 28.73 -7.27 19.10
CA SER A 20 27.91 -6.46 20.00
C SER A 20 28.53 -5.08 20.26
N SER A 21 27.71 -4.03 20.29
CA SER A 21 27.98 -2.89 21.18
C SER A 21 26.67 -2.35 21.76
N SER A 22 26.68 -2.27 23.09
CA SER A 22 25.58 -1.91 23.98
C SER A 22 25.33 -0.41 24.01
N GLN A 23 24.09 0.02 23.79
CA GLN A 23 23.61 1.33 24.27
C GLN A 23 22.27 1.21 24.98
N SER A 24 22.23 1.81 26.16
CA SER A 24 21.15 1.81 27.15
C SER A 24 19.90 2.53 26.64
N LYS A 25 18.76 1.83 26.60
CA LYS A 25 17.44 2.43 26.41
C LYS A 25 16.98 3.13 27.69
N SER A 26 16.61 4.41 27.56
CA SER A 26 15.85 5.13 28.57
C SER A 26 14.43 4.58 28.63
N THR A 27 13.99 4.15 29.81
CA THR A 27 12.64 3.71 30.09
C THR A 27 11.72 4.93 30.30
N SER A 28 11.04 5.38 29.24
CA SER A 28 9.83 6.19 29.39
C SER A 28 8.61 5.27 29.51
N GLN A 29 7.86 5.42 30.60
CA GLN A 29 6.60 4.71 30.83
C GLN A 29 5.57 5.02 29.73
N PRO A 30 4.68 4.06 29.37
CA PRO A 30 3.67 4.29 28.36
C PRO A 30 2.62 5.27 28.89
N THR A 31 2.60 6.47 28.33
CA THR A 31 1.46 7.39 28.45
C THR A 31 0.22 6.72 27.88
N ILE A 32 -0.83 6.61 28.69
CA ILE A 32 -2.18 6.23 28.26
C ILE A 32 -2.54 7.14 27.08
N GLY A 33 -2.64 6.57 25.87
CA GLY A 33 -2.78 7.32 24.63
C GLY A 33 -4.06 8.14 24.61
N LEU A 34 -3.92 9.46 24.67
CA LEU A 34 -4.99 10.37 24.29
C LEU A 34 -5.29 10.16 22.80
N ALA A 35 -6.57 10.24 22.42
CA ALA A 35 -6.93 10.17 21.01
C ALA A 35 -6.23 11.29 20.23
N SER A 36 -5.62 10.94 19.10
CA SER A 36 -5.01 11.89 18.16
C SER A 36 -5.67 11.77 16.79
N GLN A 37 -5.68 12.85 16.04
CA GLN A 37 -6.13 12.85 14.65
C GLN A 37 -4.96 13.24 13.76
N VAL A 38 -4.60 12.35 12.83
CA VAL A 38 -3.50 12.57 11.89
C VAL A 38 -3.99 12.30 10.50
N HIS A 39 -3.85 13.29 9.63
CA HIS A 39 -4.28 13.19 8.23
C HIS A 39 -5.72 12.65 8.05
N GLY A 40 -6.62 13.09 8.93
CA GLY A 40 -8.03 12.68 8.93
C GLY A 40 -8.31 11.34 9.62
N ILE A 41 -7.29 10.59 10.05
CA ILE A 41 -7.41 9.31 10.73
C ILE A 41 -7.40 9.53 12.25
N LEU A 42 -8.44 9.03 12.92
CA LEU A 42 -8.54 9.03 14.38
C LEU A 42 -7.82 7.80 14.94
N ILE A 43 -6.77 8.04 15.72
CA ILE A 43 -6.00 7.03 16.46
C ILE A 43 -6.44 7.11 17.92
N GLU A 44 -6.92 6.00 18.47
CA GLU A 44 -7.49 5.92 19.81
C GLU A 44 -6.70 4.93 20.68
N ALA A 45 -6.98 4.92 21.98
CA ALA A 45 -6.54 3.84 22.86
C ALA A 45 -7.25 2.52 22.48
N VAL A 46 -6.58 1.38 22.72
CA VAL A 46 -7.15 0.06 22.44
C VAL A 46 -8.45 -0.16 23.24
N PRO A 47 -9.58 -0.45 22.57
CA PRO A 47 -10.86 -0.72 23.24
C PRO A 47 -10.77 -1.93 24.17
N SER A 48 -11.53 -1.91 25.28
CA SER A 48 -11.46 -2.95 26.32
C SER A 48 -11.78 -4.37 25.82
N GLN A 49 -12.52 -4.51 24.73
CA GLN A 49 -12.80 -5.79 24.08
C GLN A 49 -11.56 -6.46 23.47
N PHE A 50 -10.47 -5.71 23.27
CA PHE A 50 -9.18 -6.18 22.77
C PHE A 50 -8.11 -6.22 23.87
N SER A 51 -8.52 -6.49 25.13
CA SER A 51 -7.60 -6.44 26.28
C SER A 51 -6.42 -7.40 26.17
N ASP A 52 -6.54 -8.51 25.43
CA ASP A 52 -5.44 -9.46 25.23
C ASP A 52 -4.35 -8.87 24.33
N TYR A 53 -4.72 -8.07 23.33
CA TYR A 53 -3.77 -7.28 22.54
C TYR A 53 -3.10 -6.21 23.41
N SER A 54 -3.84 -5.54 24.30
CA SER A 54 -3.19 -4.59 25.23
C SER A 54 -2.14 -5.26 26.12
N LYS A 55 -2.36 -6.51 26.55
CA LYS A 55 -1.37 -7.29 27.30
C LYS A 55 -0.16 -7.69 26.44
N ALA A 56 -0.36 -7.88 25.13
CA ALA A 56 0.68 -8.19 24.16
C ALA A 56 1.48 -6.96 23.68
N GLY A 57 1.11 -5.75 24.11
CA GLY A 57 1.85 -4.51 23.82
C GLY A 57 1.19 -3.57 22.81
N TYR A 58 0.02 -3.91 22.29
CA TYR A 58 -0.76 -3.01 21.44
C TYR A 58 -1.35 -1.87 22.27
N ASN A 59 -1.05 -0.62 21.91
CA ASN A 59 -1.46 0.56 22.68
C ASN A 59 -2.28 1.58 21.89
N ARG A 60 -2.39 1.40 20.56
CA ARG A 60 -3.15 2.26 19.65
C ARG A 60 -4.14 1.45 18.81
N TYR A 61 -5.22 2.11 18.41
CA TYR A 61 -6.32 1.51 17.66
C TYR A 61 -6.83 2.47 16.59
N VAL A 62 -7.10 1.93 15.40
CA VAL A 62 -7.85 2.62 14.33
C VAL A 62 -9.03 1.75 13.90
N SER A 63 -10.16 2.41 13.63
CA SER A 63 -11.38 1.79 13.11
C SER A 63 -11.65 2.24 11.67
N VAL A 64 -11.48 1.35 10.68
CA VAL A 64 -11.99 1.59 9.32
C VAL A 64 -13.47 1.20 9.27
N LYS A 65 -14.37 2.15 9.00
CA LYS A 65 -15.82 1.91 9.03
C LYS A 65 -16.32 1.30 7.72
N ALA A 66 -16.94 0.13 7.81
CA ALA A 66 -17.64 -0.50 6.70
C ALA A 66 -19.04 0.13 6.50
N PRO A 67 -19.62 0.03 5.29
CA PRO A 67 -20.95 0.60 5.01
C PRO A 67 -22.10 0.08 5.89
N ASN A 68 -21.98 -1.11 6.47
CA ASN A 68 -22.93 -1.66 7.43
C ASN A 68 -22.80 -1.08 8.86
N GLY A 69 -21.90 -0.10 9.07
CA GLY A 69 -21.66 0.56 10.35
C GLY A 69 -20.72 -0.19 11.31
N LYS A 70 -20.30 -1.41 10.96
CA LYS A 70 -19.29 -2.17 11.72
C LYS A 70 -17.88 -1.72 11.34
N SER A 71 -16.89 -2.21 12.09
CA SER A 71 -15.49 -1.83 11.94
C SER A 71 -14.66 -2.98 11.39
N ILE A 72 -13.73 -2.64 10.51
CA ILE A 72 -12.49 -3.36 10.28
C ILE A 72 -11.47 -2.78 11.27
N HIS A 73 -10.80 -3.64 12.03
CA HIS A 73 -9.99 -3.23 13.17
C HIS A 73 -8.51 -3.18 12.80
N ILE A 74 -7.80 -2.14 13.25
CA ILE A 74 -6.35 -2.06 13.16
C ILE A 74 -5.81 -1.84 14.58
N LEU A 75 -5.04 -2.80 15.08
CA LEU A 75 -4.41 -2.78 16.40
C LEU A 75 -2.91 -2.56 16.24
N ILE A 76 -2.37 -1.60 16.99
CA ILE A 76 -1.07 -1.02 16.67
C ILE A 76 -0.16 -1.02 17.91
N MET A 77 1.04 -1.58 17.76
CA MET A 77 2.11 -1.52 18.77
C MET A 77 2.80 -0.14 18.77
N ASP A 78 3.63 0.13 19.77
CA ASP A 78 4.08 1.48 20.12
C ASP A 78 5.17 2.10 19.23
N ARG A 79 5.89 1.31 18.40
CA ARG A 79 6.99 1.84 17.58
C ARG A 79 6.55 2.41 16.23
N LEU A 80 5.38 2.04 15.73
CA LEU A 80 4.89 2.48 14.44
C LEU A 80 4.73 4.00 14.39
N SER A 81 5.29 4.66 13.38
CA SER A 81 5.06 6.08 13.15
C SER A 81 3.62 6.36 12.73
N GLU A 82 3.16 7.59 12.91
CA GLU A 82 1.82 7.99 12.44
C GLU A 82 1.71 7.89 10.91
N TYR A 83 2.79 8.14 10.17
CA TYR A 83 2.83 7.94 8.71
C TYR A 83 2.63 6.47 8.31
N GLN A 84 3.23 5.51 9.03
CA GLN A 84 3.02 4.08 8.74
C GLN A 84 1.57 3.65 9.02
N ILE A 85 0.96 4.16 10.10
CA ILE A 85 -0.45 3.92 10.41
C ILE A 85 -1.34 4.48 9.31
N VAL A 86 -1.07 5.72 8.88
CA VAL A 86 -1.82 6.39 7.80
C VAL A 86 -1.67 5.62 6.49
N LYS A 87 -0.47 5.17 6.14
CA LYS A 87 -0.22 4.34 4.97
C LYS A 87 -1.04 3.05 4.99
N ALA A 88 -1.02 2.31 6.10
CA ALA A 88 -1.80 1.07 6.22
C ALA A 88 -3.31 1.32 6.01
N VAL A 89 -3.86 2.37 6.60
CA VAL A 89 -5.27 2.76 6.39
C VAL A 89 -5.53 3.15 4.93
N ASN A 90 -4.60 3.86 4.30
CA ASN A 90 -4.70 4.32 2.92
C ASN A 90 -4.69 3.15 1.91
N VAL A 91 -3.79 2.18 2.08
CA VAL A 91 -3.74 0.97 1.26
C VAL A 91 -5.03 0.15 1.43
N MET A 92 -5.51 -0.02 2.67
CA MET A 92 -6.82 -0.65 2.93
C MET A 92 -7.96 0.06 2.18
N ASN A 93 -8.02 1.38 2.28
CA ASN A 93 -9.05 2.17 1.60
C ASN A 93 -8.92 2.10 0.08
N HIS A 94 -7.72 1.97 -0.47
CA HIS A 94 -7.53 1.79 -1.90
C HIS A 94 -8.15 0.50 -2.41
N TYR A 95 -7.92 -0.63 -1.75
CA TYR A 95 -8.57 -1.89 -2.10
C TYR A 95 -10.10 -1.86 -1.94
N LEU A 96 -10.61 -1.02 -1.03
CA LEU A 96 -12.05 -0.87 -0.78
C LEU A 96 -12.70 0.28 -1.58
N THR A 97 -11.93 1.04 -2.36
CA THR A 97 -12.47 2.15 -3.15
C THR A 97 -13.13 1.61 -4.44
N PRO A 98 -14.38 2.01 -4.75
CA PRO A 98 -15.04 1.62 -5.99
C PRO A 98 -14.30 2.04 -7.25
N VAL A 99 -14.28 1.16 -8.25
CA VAL A 99 -13.70 1.36 -9.57
C VAL A 99 -14.82 1.25 -10.61
N ALA A 100 -15.16 2.38 -11.22
CA ALA A 100 -16.27 2.46 -12.16
C ALA A 100 -16.03 1.58 -13.40
N GLY A 101 -17.09 0.90 -13.86
CA GLY A 101 -17.04 0.07 -15.08
C GLY A 101 -16.38 -1.29 -14.94
N THR A 102 -15.93 -1.66 -13.73
CA THR A 102 -15.28 -2.96 -13.48
C THR A 102 -16.29 -4.02 -13.03
N LYS A 103 -16.01 -5.30 -13.32
CA LYS A 103 -16.91 -6.42 -12.99
C LYS A 103 -16.99 -6.73 -11.48
N TYR A 104 -15.89 -6.59 -10.76
CA TYR A 104 -15.73 -7.00 -9.35
C TYR A 104 -15.28 -5.84 -8.44
N GLY A 105 -14.96 -4.69 -9.01
CA GLY A 105 -14.53 -3.50 -8.29
C GLY A 105 -15.60 -2.43 -8.17
N ASP A 106 -16.82 -2.69 -8.64
CA ASP A 106 -17.89 -1.69 -8.61
C ASP A 106 -18.32 -1.32 -7.17
N LYS A 107 -19.21 -0.33 -7.07
CA LYS A 107 -19.66 0.22 -5.78
C LYS A 107 -20.31 -0.84 -4.88
N ASP A 108 -21.10 -1.74 -5.45
CA ASP A 108 -21.80 -2.76 -4.68
C ASP A 108 -20.84 -3.87 -4.25
N SER A 109 -19.94 -4.30 -5.12
CA SER A 109 -18.89 -5.28 -4.82
C SER A 109 -17.97 -4.79 -3.70
N LYS A 110 -17.47 -3.55 -3.77
CA LYS A 110 -16.62 -2.98 -2.70
C LYS A 110 -17.36 -2.81 -1.38
N ARG A 111 -18.64 -2.43 -1.42
CA ARG A 111 -19.50 -2.39 -0.24
C ARG A 111 -19.59 -3.78 0.40
N ASP A 112 -19.81 -4.80 -0.41
CA ASP A 112 -20.01 -6.17 0.07
C ASP A 112 -18.70 -6.78 0.60
N ILE A 113 -17.55 -6.49 -0.03
CA ILE A 113 -16.21 -6.82 0.51
C ILE A 113 -16.00 -6.18 1.88
N ALA A 114 -16.15 -4.85 2.01
CA ALA A 114 -15.93 -4.16 3.27
C ALA A 114 -16.87 -4.66 4.39
N ASN A 115 -18.13 -4.94 4.04
CA ASN A 115 -19.11 -5.50 4.98
C ASN A 115 -18.76 -6.92 5.40
N ALA A 116 -18.30 -7.76 4.48
CA ALA A 116 -17.81 -9.10 4.79
C ALA A 116 -16.63 -9.03 5.75
N MET A 117 -15.64 -8.16 5.48
CA MET A 117 -14.49 -7.97 6.38
C MET A 117 -14.91 -7.61 7.80
N ALA A 118 -15.78 -6.63 7.95
CA ALA A 118 -16.28 -6.20 9.26
C ALA A 118 -17.17 -7.25 9.94
N ASN A 119 -17.92 -8.06 9.18
CA ASN A 119 -18.73 -9.15 9.72
C ASN A 119 -17.88 -10.34 10.18
N ASN A 120 -16.78 -10.61 9.47
CA ASN A 120 -15.86 -11.69 9.76
C ASN A 120 -14.83 -11.31 10.85
N GLY A 121 -14.87 -10.07 11.36
CA GLY A 121 -14.01 -9.63 12.44
C GLY A 121 -12.57 -9.38 12.02
N ALA A 122 -12.36 -8.85 10.81
CA ALA A 122 -11.03 -8.53 10.29
C ALA A 122 -10.22 -7.64 11.25
N ILE A 123 -9.01 -8.11 11.59
CA ILE A 123 -8.02 -7.40 12.41
C ILE A 123 -6.70 -7.37 11.64
N LEU A 124 -6.20 -6.15 11.37
CA LEU A 124 -4.80 -5.91 10.98
C LEU A 124 -4.00 -5.60 12.24
N LYS A 125 -2.88 -6.31 12.44
CA LYS A 125 -1.95 -6.11 13.55
C LYS A 125 -0.71 -5.39 13.01
N LEU A 126 -0.57 -4.10 13.34
CA LEU A 126 0.67 -3.38 13.05
C LEU A 126 1.66 -3.65 14.18
N MET A 127 2.66 -4.48 13.88
CA MET A 127 3.59 -5.06 14.84
C MET A 127 4.94 -4.36 14.80
N ASN A 128 5.64 -4.34 15.93
CA ASN A 128 6.98 -3.75 16.02
C ASN A 128 8.03 -4.66 15.33
N TYR A 129 9.14 -4.07 14.88
CA TYR A 129 10.28 -4.77 14.26
C TYR A 129 9.95 -5.34 12.87
N HIS A 130 10.37 -6.57 12.56
CA HIS A 130 10.23 -7.28 11.29
C HIS A 130 9.70 -8.71 11.52
N ASP A 131 9.26 -9.40 10.47
CA ASP A 131 8.78 -10.78 10.62
C ASP A 131 9.91 -11.73 11.03
N GLU A 132 9.92 -12.07 12.32
CA GLU A 132 10.70 -13.16 12.88
C GLU A 132 9.91 -13.84 14.00
N PRO A 133 10.06 -15.17 14.18
CA PRO A 133 9.30 -15.93 15.17
C PRO A 133 9.33 -15.38 16.60
N ARG A 134 10.37 -14.63 17.00
CA ARG A 134 10.49 -14.03 18.33
C ARG A 134 9.64 -12.77 18.55
N TYR A 135 9.19 -12.13 17.49
CA TYR A 135 8.35 -10.93 17.53
C TYR A 135 6.87 -11.25 17.33
N ASN A 136 6.57 -12.46 16.86
CA ASN A 136 5.23 -12.91 16.58
C ASN A 136 4.46 -13.18 17.88
N ASP A 137 3.15 -12.90 17.83
CA ASP A 137 2.20 -13.27 18.88
C ASP A 137 1.18 -14.28 18.36
N ASP A 138 0.56 -15.01 19.27
CA ASP A 138 -0.46 -16.01 18.95
C ASP A 138 -1.88 -15.40 18.83
N LEU A 139 -2.00 -14.07 18.74
CA LEU A 139 -3.30 -13.40 18.65
C LEU A 139 -3.82 -13.42 17.21
N ASP A 140 -5.13 -13.56 17.08
CA ASP A 140 -5.82 -13.57 15.80
C ASP A 140 -5.60 -12.27 14.98
N GLY A 141 -5.44 -12.38 13.67
CA GLY A 141 -5.35 -11.23 12.76
C GLY A 141 -4.12 -11.25 11.86
N GLN A 142 -4.15 -10.44 10.81
CA GLN A 142 -3.07 -10.34 9.83
C GLN A 142 -1.92 -9.50 10.38
N PRO A 143 -0.70 -10.03 10.55
CA PRO A 143 0.46 -9.22 10.91
C PRO A 143 0.91 -8.33 9.75
N LEU A 144 1.46 -7.16 10.08
CA LEU A 144 2.24 -6.32 9.19
C LEU A 144 3.27 -5.58 10.05
N PHE A 145 4.55 -5.80 9.80
CA PHE A 145 5.60 -5.31 10.67
C PHE A 145 6.07 -3.90 10.33
N GLU A 146 6.53 -3.17 11.36
CA GLU A 146 7.06 -1.82 11.27
C GLU A 146 8.11 -1.67 10.16
N GLU A 147 9.08 -2.57 10.13
CA GLU A 147 10.22 -2.53 9.22
C GLU A 147 9.83 -2.96 7.79
N GLU A 148 8.57 -3.34 7.55
CA GLU A 148 8.02 -3.72 6.24
C GLU A 148 7.06 -2.67 5.66
N ILE A 149 6.96 -1.48 6.29
CA ILE A 149 6.09 -0.40 5.83
C ILE A 149 6.95 0.76 5.32
N GLN A 150 7.09 0.88 4.00
CA GLN A 150 7.86 1.96 3.38
C GLN A 150 7.00 3.23 3.16
N VAL A 151 7.03 4.19 4.08
CA VAL A 151 6.30 5.48 3.90
C VAL A 151 6.79 6.23 2.66
N GLU A 152 5.88 6.75 1.84
CA GLU A 152 6.22 7.52 0.63
C GLU A 152 7.14 8.71 0.95
N GLY A 153 8.24 8.83 0.21
CA GLY A 153 9.29 9.84 0.48
C GLY A 153 10.19 9.56 1.68
N GLY A 154 9.92 8.48 2.43
CA GLY A 154 10.83 7.96 3.44
C GLY A 154 12.07 7.31 2.83
N ASP A 155 13.09 7.13 3.66
CA ASP A 155 14.38 6.58 3.26
C ASP A 155 14.30 5.19 2.60
N TRP A 156 13.54 4.27 3.20
CA TRP A 156 13.32 2.92 2.67
C TRP A 156 12.58 2.95 1.33
N TYR A 157 11.56 3.79 1.24
CA TYR A 157 10.80 4.00 0.01
C TYR A 157 11.68 4.54 -1.12
N VAL A 158 12.43 5.61 -0.87
CA VAL A 158 13.27 6.24 -1.91
C VAL A 158 14.34 5.29 -2.42
N ARG A 159 14.94 4.49 -1.53
CA ARG A 159 15.98 3.52 -1.88
C ARG A 159 15.44 2.21 -2.47
N GLN A 160 14.17 1.89 -2.25
CA GLN A 160 13.58 0.58 -2.54
C GLN A 160 14.44 -0.52 -1.88
N ASP A 161 14.51 -0.48 -0.55
CA ASP A 161 15.30 -1.40 0.24
C ASP A 161 14.60 -2.76 0.34
N TYR A 162 15.03 -3.74 -0.47
CA TYR A 162 14.42 -5.07 -0.53
C TYR A 162 14.98 -6.05 0.51
N GLU A 163 16.18 -5.80 1.04
CA GLU A 163 16.89 -6.76 1.90
C GLU A 163 16.37 -6.69 3.33
N ASP A 164 16.28 -5.47 3.87
CA ASP A 164 15.91 -5.27 5.27
C ASP A 164 14.50 -4.66 5.43
N HIS A 165 14.00 -3.97 4.40
CA HIS A 165 12.80 -3.14 4.53
C HIS A 165 11.82 -3.21 3.35
N ARG A 166 11.63 -4.38 2.72
CA ARG A 166 10.67 -4.56 1.63
C ARG A 166 9.30 -4.03 2.06
N ASP A 167 8.62 -3.30 1.18
CA ASP A 167 7.26 -2.86 1.44
C ASP A 167 6.24 -4.02 1.34
N ALA A 168 5.90 -4.65 2.46
CA ALA A 168 4.86 -5.69 2.52
C ALA A 168 3.46 -5.11 2.73
N SER A 169 3.33 -3.78 2.86
CA SER A 169 2.04 -3.11 3.14
C SER A 169 0.93 -3.53 2.18
N TYR A 170 1.23 -3.67 0.89
CA TYR A 170 0.24 -4.02 -0.13
C TYR A 170 -0.17 -5.49 -0.04
N GLU A 171 0.80 -6.39 0.08
CA GLU A 171 0.63 -7.83 0.26
C GLU A 171 -0.19 -8.15 1.51
N GLU A 172 0.27 -7.74 2.70
CA GLU A 172 -0.37 -8.11 3.96
C GLU A 172 -1.79 -7.56 4.07
N ILE A 173 -2.00 -6.33 3.63
CA ILE A 173 -3.34 -5.73 3.63
C ILE A 173 -4.23 -6.42 2.59
N LEU A 174 -3.67 -6.86 1.46
CA LEU A 174 -4.40 -7.67 0.48
C LEU A 174 -4.80 -9.03 1.06
N HIS A 175 -3.92 -9.72 1.79
CA HIS A 175 -4.26 -10.96 2.49
C HIS A 175 -5.46 -10.75 3.41
N LEU A 176 -5.49 -9.68 4.20
CA LEU A 176 -6.65 -9.37 5.03
C LEU A 176 -7.93 -9.12 4.21
N VAL A 177 -7.85 -8.34 3.14
CA VAL A 177 -8.99 -8.04 2.25
C VAL A 177 -9.48 -9.31 1.55
N HIS A 178 -8.57 -10.18 1.15
CA HIS A 178 -8.88 -11.44 0.48
C HIS A 178 -9.56 -12.40 1.45
N ASP A 179 -8.99 -12.63 2.62
CA ASP A 179 -9.43 -13.67 3.56
C ASP A 179 -10.74 -13.32 4.25
N TYR A 180 -10.89 -12.06 4.66
CA TYR A 180 -12.04 -11.61 5.41
C TYR A 180 -13.12 -10.98 4.53
N GLY A 181 -12.79 -10.59 3.30
CA GLY A 181 -13.69 -9.83 2.42
C GLY A 181 -14.05 -10.58 1.15
N ILE A 182 -13.14 -10.58 0.18
CA ILE A 182 -13.34 -11.19 -1.15
C ILE A 182 -13.74 -12.66 -1.00
N GLY A 183 -13.07 -13.36 -0.09
CA GLY A 183 -13.16 -14.79 0.23
C GLY A 183 -12.20 -15.62 -0.62
N VAL A 184 -11.77 -16.77 -0.07
CA VAL A 184 -10.81 -17.69 -0.68
C VAL A 184 -11.51 -18.98 -1.09
N LEU A 185 -11.27 -19.44 -2.31
CA LEU A 185 -11.89 -20.66 -2.81
C LEU A 185 -11.33 -21.87 -2.05
N ASN A 186 -12.22 -22.72 -1.53
CA ASN A 186 -11.89 -23.92 -0.75
C ASN A 186 -11.38 -23.68 0.69
N ALA A 187 -11.43 -22.45 1.20
CA ALA A 187 -11.18 -22.21 2.61
C ALA A 187 -12.16 -23.02 3.48
N PRO A 188 -11.69 -23.69 4.56
CA PRO A 188 -12.55 -24.46 5.45
C PRO A 188 -13.63 -23.55 6.07
N GLU A 189 -14.89 -23.94 5.91
CA GLU A 189 -16.08 -23.09 6.07
C GLU A 189 -16.16 -22.25 7.36
N GLY A 190 -16.76 -21.04 7.23
CA GLY A 190 -17.34 -20.29 8.36
C GLY A 190 -17.61 -18.80 8.13
N GLY A 191 -16.87 -18.14 7.23
CA GLY A 191 -16.96 -16.69 6.99
C GLY A 191 -17.95 -16.28 5.88
N VAL A 192 -18.40 -15.02 5.93
CA VAL A 192 -19.14 -14.38 4.83
C VAL A 192 -18.17 -14.14 3.68
N THR A 193 -18.46 -14.67 2.50
CA THR A 193 -17.71 -14.40 1.26
C THR A 193 -18.45 -13.35 0.43
N ALA A 194 -17.74 -12.30 -0.03
CA ALA A 194 -18.34 -11.26 -0.84
C ALA A 194 -18.41 -11.62 -2.33
N LEU A 195 -17.37 -12.26 -2.89
CA LEU A 195 -17.20 -12.40 -4.35
C LEU A 195 -16.95 -13.86 -4.79
N PRO A 196 -17.94 -14.76 -4.68
CA PRO A 196 -17.79 -16.17 -5.07
C PRO A 196 -17.53 -16.39 -6.56
N GLU A 197 -17.94 -15.46 -7.43
CA GLU A 197 -17.62 -15.52 -8.87
C GLU A 197 -16.16 -15.14 -9.15
N PHE A 198 -15.67 -14.08 -8.53
CA PHE A 198 -14.25 -13.69 -8.59
C PHE A 198 -13.37 -14.86 -8.14
N GLN A 199 -13.69 -15.49 -7.00
CA GLN A 199 -12.93 -16.64 -6.49
C GLN A 199 -12.74 -17.76 -7.49
N ARG A 200 -13.81 -18.16 -8.20
CA ARG A 200 -13.73 -19.24 -9.20
C ARG A 200 -12.93 -18.85 -10.42
N GLU A 201 -13.12 -17.62 -10.89
CA GLU A 201 -12.38 -17.08 -12.03
C GLU A 201 -10.89 -16.93 -11.69
N PHE A 202 -10.58 -16.32 -10.55
CA PHE A 202 -9.22 -16.12 -10.06
C PHE A 202 -8.49 -17.44 -9.80
N ASN A 203 -9.13 -18.42 -9.16
CA ASN A 203 -8.54 -19.75 -8.97
C ASN A 203 -8.24 -20.46 -10.30
N THR A 204 -9.06 -20.25 -11.33
CA THR A 204 -8.81 -20.80 -12.67
C THR A 204 -7.57 -20.14 -13.29
N ILE A 205 -7.42 -18.82 -13.13
CA ILE A 205 -6.26 -18.06 -13.60
C ILE A 205 -4.99 -18.50 -12.86
N GLN A 206 -5.04 -18.60 -11.53
CA GLN A 206 -3.93 -19.07 -10.70
C GLN A 206 -3.43 -20.45 -11.16
N LYS A 207 -4.34 -21.41 -11.37
CA LYS A 207 -3.98 -22.75 -11.84
C LYS A 207 -3.31 -22.76 -13.21
N GLN A 208 -3.65 -21.82 -14.09
CA GLN A 208 -3.02 -21.67 -15.40
C GLN A 208 -1.64 -21.04 -15.29
N ALA A 209 -1.46 -20.09 -14.39
CA ALA A 209 -0.19 -19.41 -14.13
C ALA A 209 0.84 -20.31 -13.44
N LEU A 210 0.39 -21.27 -12.62
CA LEU A 210 1.26 -22.18 -11.88
C LEU A 210 2.16 -23.01 -12.82
N ASN A 211 3.45 -23.03 -12.53
CA ASN A 211 4.52 -23.61 -13.36
C ASN A 211 4.74 -22.92 -14.72
N GLN A 212 4.14 -21.73 -14.92
CA GLN A 212 4.35 -20.87 -16.09
C GLN A 212 4.89 -19.51 -15.63
N SER A 213 3.99 -18.54 -15.43
CA SER A 213 4.34 -17.22 -14.90
C SER A 213 4.62 -17.26 -13.41
N TYR A 214 4.03 -18.19 -12.66
CA TYR A 214 4.16 -18.34 -11.21
C TYR A 214 4.78 -19.69 -10.86
N THR A 215 6.02 -19.66 -10.37
CA THR A 215 6.87 -20.84 -10.11
C THR A 215 7.45 -20.80 -8.68
N PRO A 216 6.61 -20.92 -7.64
CA PRO A 216 7.12 -21.04 -6.27
C PRO A 216 7.97 -22.30 -6.09
N PRO A 217 8.96 -22.28 -5.17
CA PRO A 217 9.75 -23.47 -4.82
C PRO A 217 8.85 -24.64 -4.39
N GLU A 218 9.27 -25.88 -4.64
CA GLU A 218 8.44 -27.09 -4.41
C GLU A 218 7.99 -27.22 -2.95
N ASP A 219 8.88 -27.00 -1.99
CA ASP A 219 8.56 -27.10 -0.56
C ASP A 219 7.55 -26.01 -0.14
N THR A 220 7.77 -24.77 -0.59
CA THR A 220 6.85 -23.63 -0.37
C THR A 220 5.47 -23.89 -0.98
N LEU A 221 5.42 -24.38 -2.22
CA LEU A 221 4.16 -24.71 -2.88
C LEU A 221 3.39 -25.80 -2.12
N LYS A 222 4.10 -26.81 -1.60
CA LYS A 222 3.49 -27.90 -0.84
C LYS A 222 2.90 -27.41 0.48
N GLU A 223 3.57 -26.50 1.16
CA GLU A 223 3.07 -25.82 2.36
C GLU A 223 1.80 -25.03 2.04
N TRP A 224 1.85 -24.14 1.05
CA TRP A 224 0.69 -23.32 0.66
C TRP A 224 -0.50 -24.16 0.17
N GLN A 225 -0.27 -25.31 -0.44
CA GLN A 225 -1.34 -26.25 -0.79
C GLN A 225 -2.00 -26.89 0.44
N GLN A 226 -1.26 -27.14 1.51
CA GLN A 226 -1.81 -27.66 2.77
C GLN A 226 -2.61 -26.59 3.52
N GLU A 227 -2.19 -25.33 3.39
CA GLU A 227 -2.84 -24.17 4.00
C GLU A 227 -4.00 -23.61 3.17
N VAL A 228 -4.12 -24.02 1.90
CA VAL A 228 -5.08 -23.49 0.93
C VAL A 228 -4.82 -22.00 0.63
N SER A 229 -3.53 -21.61 0.60
CA SER A 229 -3.07 -20.22 0.44
C SER A 229 -2.47 -19.90 -0.93
N VAL A 230 -2.31 -20.86 -1.83
CA VAL A 230 -1.66 -20.63 -3.15
C VAL A 230 -2.32 -19.49 -3.96
N ASP A 231 -3.65 -19.36 -3.89
CA ASP A 231 -4.35 -18.23 -4.54
C ASP A 231 -4.00 -16.90 -3.87
N GLN A 232 -3.87 -16.86 -2.54
CA GLN A 232 -3.56 -15.64 -1.80
C GLN A 232 -2.16 -15.13 -2.16
N GLU A 233 -1.17 -16.01 -2.14
CA GLU A 233 0.23 -15.72 -2.46
C GLU A 233 0.42 -15.32 -3.92
N TYR A 234 -0.32 -15.97 -4.83
CA TYR A 234 -0.34 -15.55 -6.23
C TYR A 234 -0.94 -14.15 -6.40
N PHE A 235 -1.99 -13.80 -5.63
CA PHE A 235 -2.60 -12.48 -5.71
C PHE A 235 -1.65 -11.39 -5.19
N ALA A 236 -0.93 -11.67 -4.11
CA ALA A 236 0.12 -10.80 -3.59
C ALA A 236 1.21 -10.54 -4.64
N ALA A 237 1.71 -11.60 -5.28
CA ALA A 237 2.70 -11.50 -6.37
C ALA A 237 2.24 -10.58 -7.51
N ILE A 238 0.97 -10.73 -7.90
CA ILE A 238 0.36 -9.89 -8.94
C ILE A 238 0.34 -8.43 -8.51
N ILE A 239 -0.14 -8.15 -7.31
CA ILE A 239 -0.40 -6.78 -6.85
C ILE A 239 0.89 -6.00 -6.62
N ASP A 240 1.90 -6.65 -6.05
CA ASP A 240 3.20 -6.00 -5.88
C ASP A 240 3.82 -5.62 -7.23
N SER A 241 3.78 -6.51 -8.22
CA SER A 241 4.28 -6.21 -9.58
C SER A 241 3.39 -5.21 -10.31
N TYR A 242 2.07 -5.27 -10.12
CA TYR A 242 1.10 -4.38 -10.75
C TYR A 242 1.28 -2.94 -10.28
N TYR A 243 1.48 -2.70 -8.99
CA TYR A 243 1.78 -1.36 -8.47
C TYR A 243 3.29 -1.04 -8.45
N GLY A 244 4.13 -1.87 -9.08
CA GLY A 244 5.53 -1.56 -9.34
C GLY A 244 6.46 -1.67 -8.14
N LEU A 245 6.06 -2.34 -7.05
CA LEU A 245 6.89 -2.56 -5.86
C LEU A 245 8.14 -3.40 -6.18
N TRP A 246 8.06 -4.32 -7.15
CA TRP A 246 9.21 -5.11 -7.63
C TRP A 246 9.96 -4.46 -8.80
N GLY A 247 9.52 -3.32 -9.29
CA GLY A 247 10.04 -2.75 -10.54
C GLY A 247 11.54 -2.44 -10.49
N ALA A 248 12.04 -2.01 -9.33
CA ALA A 248 13.45 -1.70 -9.11
C ALA A 248 14.31 -2.91 -8.71
N TYR A 249 13.70 -4.06 -8.44
CA TYR A 249 14.42 -5.28 -8.08
C TYR A 249 15.23 -5.82 -9.26
N SER A 250 16.39 -6.42 -8.96
CA SER A 250 17.34 -6.90 -9.97
C SER A 250 16.90 -8.20 -10.65
N GLY A 251 16.18 -9.07 -9.94
CA GLY A 251 15.57 -10.30 -10.48
C GLY A 251 14.21 -10.04 -11.15
N LYS A 252 13.31 -11.03 -11.11
CA LYS A 252 11.89 -10.91 -11.46
C LYS A 252 11.02 -10.63 -10.22
N GLY A 253 9.70 -10.57 -10.39
CA GLY A 253 8.77 -10.32 -9.29
C GLY A 253 8.89 -11.35 -8.17
N MET A 254 8.75 -10.88 -6.93
CA MET A 254 8.64 -11.69 -5.73
C MET A 254 9.80 -12.69 -5.54
N TRP A 255 11.04 -12.20 -5.58
CA TRP A 255 12.25 -13.05 -5.52
C TRP A 255 12.28 -14.16 -6.58
N ASP A 256 11.99 -13.80 -7.83
CA ASP A 256 12.04 -14.68 -9.00
C ASP A 256 10.96 -15.76 -9.10
N LEU A 257 10.09 -15.93 -8.09
CA LEU A 257 8.99 -16.89 -8.18
C LEU A 257 7.85 -16.41 -9.10
N TYR A 258 7.77 -15.11 -9.39
CA TYR A 258 6.81 -14.56 -10.34
C TYR A 258 7.51 -13.90 -11.53
N SER A 259 7.14 -14.32 -12.73
CA SER A 259 7.83 -13.90 -13.96
C SER A 259 7.58 -12.44 -14.32
N VAL A 260 6.46 -11.86 -13.86
CA VAL A 260 6.11 -10.45 -14.08
C VAL A 260 6.85 -9.59 -13.06
N LYS A 261 7.64 -8.62 -13.52
CA LYS A 261 8.33 -7.65 -12.64
C LYS A 261 7.69 -6.28 -12.67
N THR A 262 7.40 -5.79 -13.87
CA THR A 262 6.84 -4.47 -14.11
C THR A 262 5.44 -4.61 -14.71
N ARG A 263 4.61 -3.55 -14.58
CA ARG A 263 3.25 -3.56 -15.12
C ARG A 263 3.20 -3.87 -16.62
N SER A 264 4.21 -3.50 -17.40
CA SER A 264 4.25 -3.79 -18.85
C SER A 264 4.41 -5.29 -19.16
N ASP A 265 5.07 -6.05 -18.29
CA ASP A 265 5.40 -7.46 -18.52
C ASP A 265 4.15 -8.35 -18.48
N PHE A 266 3.09 -7.90 -17.80
CA PHE A 266 1.81 -8.60 -17.73
C PHE A 266 1.25 -8.99 -19.10
N SER A 267 1.37 -8.10 -20.09
CA SER A 267 0.80 -8.33 -21.42
C SER A 267 1.37 -9.57 -22.12
N THR A 268 2.59 -9.98 -21.76
CA THR A 268 3.29 -11.12 -22.36
C THR A 268 3.41 -12.31 -21.41
N GLU A 269 3.67 -12.05 -20.13
CA GLU A 269 3.98 -13.09 -19.14
C GLU A 269 2.72 -13.61 -18.43
N ASP A 270 1.73 -12.76 -18.13
CA ASP A 270 0.52 -13.16 -17.41
C ASP A 270 -0.71 -12.26 -17.74
N PRO A 271 -1.24 -12.33 -18.97
CA PRO A 271 -2.31 -11.43 -19.41
C PRO A 271 -3.65 -11.67 -18.69
N ASN A 272 -3.85 -12.87 -18.15
CA ASN A 272 -5.06 -13.18 -17.39
C ASN A 272 -5.03 -12.54 -16.00
N ALA A 273 -3.86 -12.54 -15.32
CA ALA A 273 -3.67 -11.80 -14.08
C ALA A 273 -3.92 -10.30 -14.25
N PHE A 274 -3.44 -9.73 -15.36
CA PHE A 274 -3.68 -8.33 -15.69
C PHE A 274 -5.17 -8.02 -15.79
N TYR A 275 -5.88 -8.79 -16.61
CA TYR A 275 -7.31 -8.63 -16.82
C TYR A 275 -8.08 -8.70 -15.50
N ILE A 276 -7.87 -9.75 -14.69
CA ILE A 276 -8.66 -9.94 -13.46
C ILE A 276 -8.36 -8.86 -12.41
N THR A 277 -7.11 -8.38 -12.36
CA THR A 277 -6.72 -7.25 -11.49
C THR A 277 -7.46 -5.98 -11.87
N GLU A 278 -7.52 -5.65 -13.16
CA GLU A 278 -8.26 -4.48 -13.65
C GLU A 278 -9.79 -4.64 -13.54
N GLN A 279 -10.29 -5.86 -13.31
CA GLN A 279 -11.71 -6.07 -12.98
C GLN A 279 -12.05 -5.82 -11.52
N ILE A 280 -11.08 -5.63 -10.62
CA ILE A 280 -11.33 -5.46 -9.18
C ILE A 280 -10.66 -4.23 -8.57
N PHE A 281 -9.47 -3.85 -9.01
CA PHE A 281 -8.71 -2.74 -8.43
C PHE A 281 -8.41 -1.64 -9.45
N SER A 282 -8.13 -0.45 -8.93
CA SER A 282 -7.87 0.73 -9.75
C SER A 282 -6.48 0.65 -10.37
N PRO A 283 -6.28 1.04 -11.63
CA PRO A 283 -4.94 1.10 -12.22
C PRO A 283 -4.04 2.14 -11.52
N THR A 284 -4.63 3.16 -10.89
CA THR A 284 -3.90 4.15 -10.10
C THR A 284 -4.19 3.98 -8.61
N LEU A 285 -3.24 4.41 -7.78
CA LEU A 285 -3.37 4.49 -6.34
C LEU A 285 -4.28 5.66 -5.99
N THR A 286 -5.41 5.34 -5.36
CA THR A 286 -6.56 6.26 -5.18
C THR A 286 -6.56 6.99 -3.84
N TYR A 287 -5.66 6.63 -2.93
CA TYR A 287 -5.48 7.28 -1.64
C TYR A 287 -4.59 8.54 -1.76
N ASP A 288 -4.61 9.39 -0.73
CA ASP A 288 -3.74 10.57 -0.61
C ASP A 288 -2.40 10.16 0.01
N ALA A 289 -1.32 10.15 -0.77
CA ALA A 289 0.01 9.81 -0.27
C ALA A 289 0.62 10.98 0.52
N TYR A 290 0.90 10.76 1.80
CA TYR A 290 1.54 11.75 2.65
C TYR A 290 3.05 11.57 2.59
N ILE A 291 3.71 12.46 1.85
CA ILE A 291 5.16 12.41 1.68
C ILE A 291 5.81 12.75 3.01
N ALA A 292 6.69 11.87 3.49
CA ALA A 292 7.38 12.04 4.76
C ALA A 292 8.04 13.42 4.88
N ASP A 293 7.87 14.09 6.02
CA ASP A 293 8.43 15.44 6.28
C ASP A 293 9.98 15.48 6.27
N THR A 294 10.61 14.31 6.30
CA THR A 294 12.05 14.15 6.14
C THR A 294 12.50 14.33 4.69
N PHE A 295 11.63 14.10 3.71
CA PHE A 295 11.95 14.20 2.29
C PHE A 295 12.43 15.61 1.91
N THR A 296 13.37 15.67 0.97
CA THR A 296 13.91 16.91 0.41
C THR A 296 14.20 16.73 -1.06
N GLY A 297 14.13 17.82 -1.83
CA GLY A 297 14.40 17.79 -3.27
C GLY A 297 13.13 17.61 -4.09
N THR A 298 13.20 16.83 -5.16
CA THR A 298 12.07 16.59 -6.07
C THR A 298 11.51 15.19 -5.89
N PHE A 299 10.27 15.11 -5.40
CA PHE A 299 9.52 13.86 -5.39
C PHE A 299 8.99 13.62 -6.80
N LYS A 300 9.45 12.54 -7.44
CA LYS A 300 9.10 12.22 -8.82
C LYS A 300 7.88 11.32 -8.85
N MET A 301 6.83 11.75 -9.52
CA MET A 301 5.74 10.87 -9.93
C MET A 301 5.98 10.34 -11.34
N ARG A 302 6.72 11.03 -12.20
CA ARG A 302 7.08 10.43 -13.50
C ARG A 302 8.00 9.24 -13.35
N TYR A 303 7.74 8.18 -14.11
CA TYR A 303 8.66 7.05 -14.21
C TYR A 303 10.03 7.49 -14.75
N ASP A 304 11.07 7.14 -14.01
CA ASP A 304 12.48 7.35 -14.34
C ASP A 304 13.24 6.10 -13.89
N ALA A 305 13.73 5.31 -14.85
CA ALA A 305 14.44 4.06 -14.58
C ALA A 305 15.71 4.23 -13.72
N THR A 306 16.21 5.46 -13.55
CA THR A 306 17.36 5.77 -12.67
C THR A 306 16.95 6.12 -11.24
N VAL A 307 15.65 6.26 -10.98
CA VAL A 307 15.08 6.60 -9.67
C VAL A 307 14.15 5.46 -9.22
N PRO A 308 14.64 4.53 -8.37
CA PRO A 308 13.98 3.27 -8.04
C PRO A 308 12.49 3.39 -7.67
N TYR A 309 12.15 4.31 -6.76
CA TYR A 309 10.78 4.44 -6.27
C TYR A 309 9.78 4.90 -7.33
N THR A 310 10.24 5.38 -8.49
CA THR A 310 9.34 5.83 -9.58
C THR A 310 8.65 4.68 -10.30
N HIS A 311 9.12 3.44 -10.12
CA HIS A 311 8.34 2.27 -10.51
C HIS A 311 6.98 2.24 -9.81
N HIS A 312 6.91 2.74 -8.57
CA HIS A 312 5.70 2.80 -7.75
C HIS A 312 4.99 4.15 -7.81
N SER A 313 5.72 5.24 -7.58
CA SER A 313 5.12 6.60 -7.47
C SER A 313 4.42 7.06 -8.75
N GLN A 314 4.73 6.46 -9.91
CA GLN A 314 4.03 6.72 -11.16
C GLN A 314 2.54 6.43 -11.13
N TYR A 315 2.08 5.59 -10.21
CA TYR A 315 0.67 5.27 -10.08
C TYR A 315 -0.06 6.16 -9.05
N LEU A 316 0.63 7.05 -8.35
CA LEU A 316 0.01 8.02 -7.45
C LEU A 316 -0.80 9.04 -8.23
N THR A 317 -1.97 9.42 -7.71
CA THR A 317 -2.79 10.51 -8.28
C THR A 317 -3.15 11.58 -7.27
N LYS A 318 -2.85 11.32 -5.98
CA LYS A 318 -3.06 12.26 -4.90
C LYS A 318 -1.86 12.22 -3.98
N LEU A 319 -1.37 13.41 -3.65
CA LEU A 319 -0.17 13.55 -2.84
C LEU A 319 -0.28 14.82 -2.01
N THR A 320 0.09 14.70 -0.74
CA THR A 320 0.20 15.82 0.19
C THR A 320 1.60 15.86 0.77
N LEU A 321 2.31 16.96 0.54
CA LEU A 321 3.59 17.23 1.18
C LEU A 321 3.35 17.56 2.65
N THR A 322 4.23 17.08 3.52
CA THR A 322 4.15 17.33 4.96
C THR A 322 5.41 18.05 5.46
N GLY A 323 5.36 18.53 6.71
CA GLY A 323 6.44 19.30 7.32
C GLY A 323 6.56 20.72 6.76
N SER A 324 7.79 21.25 6.79
CA SER A 324 8.07 22.65 6.47
C SER A 324 9.25 22.84 5.52
N LYS A 325 9.72 21.77 4.89
CA LYS A 325 10.87 21.82 3.98
C LYS A 325 10.43 22.16 2.57
N ASP A 326 11.18 23.02 1.90
CA ASP A 326 11.04 23.28 0.47
C ASP A 326 11.19 21.97 -0.30
N THR A 327 10.11 21.58 -0.96
CA THR A 327 10.01 20.28 -1.63
C THR A 327 9.27 20.46 -2.95
N ASN A 328 9.82 19.87 -4.01
CA ASN A 328 9.27 19.92 -5.34
C ASN A 328 8.55 18.61 -5.67
N ILE A 329 7.61 18.67 -6.62
CA ILE A 329 6.91 17.50 -7.15
C ILE A 329 7.06 17.52 -8.67
N GLU A 330 7.51 16.43 -9.28
CA GLU A 330 7.48 16.24 -10.74
C GLU A 330 6.26 15.40 -11.12
N LEU A 331 5.37 15.94 -11.97
CA LEU A 331 4.10 15.30 -12.34
C LEU A 331 4.29 13.98 -13.10
N ASN A 332 3.31 13.10 -13.01
CA ASN A 332 3.15 11.98 -13.95
C ASN A 332 2.14 12.34 -15.05
N GLY A 333 1.81 11.38 -15.91
CA GLY A 333 0.81 11.56 -16.97
C GLY A 333 -0.64 11.33 -16.57
N HIS A 334 -0.95 11.26 -15.27
CA HIS A 334 -2.31 11.12 -14.78
C HIS A 334 -2.91 12.47 -14.36
N ASP A 335 -4.21 12.48 -14.10
CA ASP A 335 -4.85 13.61 -13.44
C ASP A 335 -4.50 13.59 -11.95
N ASN A 336 -3.85 14.65 -11.47
CA ASN A 336 -3.35 14.70 -10.10
C ASN A 336 -4.06 15.71 -9.21
N ARG A 337 -4.08 15.43 -7.91
CA ARG A 337 -4.39 16.39 -6.86
C ARG A 337 -3.21 16.49 -5.91
N LEU A 338 -2.55 17.64 -5.89
CA LEU A 338 -1.35 17.89 -5.12
C LEU A 338 -1.58 18.95 -4.06
N THR A 339 -1.15 18.68 -2.84
CA THR A 339 -1.19 19.64 -1.72
C THR A 339 0.23 19.92 -1.25
N GLY A 340 0.62 21.20 -1.23
CA GLY A 340 1.89 21.65 -0.65
C GLY A 340 1.91 21.61 0.87
N ASN A 341 3.12 21.78 1.43
CA ASN A 341 3.38 21.88 2.85
C ASN A 341 3.56 23.35 3.26
N THR A 342 4.19 23.63 4.41
CA THR A 342 4.41 25.03 4.83
C THR A 342 5.72 25.64 4.29
N GLY A 343 6.47 24.89 3.48
CA GLY A 343 7.67 25.38 2.79
C GLY A 343 7.32 26.03 1.46
N ILE A 344 8.33 26.28 0.63
CA ILE A 344 8.13 26.69 -0.77
C ILE A 344 8.07 25.44 -1.63
N ASN A 345 6.93 25.21 -2.27
CA ASN A 345 6.69 24.05 -3.11
C ASN A 345 6.69 24.44 -4.60
N THR A 346 7.43 23.67 -5.40
CA THR A 346 7.45 23.82 -6.86
C THR A 346 6.89 22.57 -7.51
N VAL A 347 5.88 22.72 -8.35
CA VAL A 347 5.41 21.65 -9.24
C VAL A 347 6.14 21.76 -10.57
N ILE A 348 6.79 20.68 -10.99
CA ILE A 348 7.55 20.59 -12.24
C ILE A 348 6.67 19.89 -13.28
N VAL A 349 6.52 20.54 -14.43
CA VAL A 349 5.78 20.05 -15.60
C VAL A 349 6.70 19.98 -16.82
N HIS A 350 6.27 19.29 -17.87
CA HIS A 350 7.14 18.88 -18.98
C HIS A 350 6.93 19.68 -20.28
N GLY A 351 6.20 20.79 -20.19
CA GLY A 351 5.85 21.62 -21.33
C GLY A 351 6.15 23.09 -21.12
N ALA A 352 6.11 23.83 -22.22
CA ALA A 352 6.22 25.28 -22.17
C ALA A 352 4.96 25.88 -21.53
N ARG A 353 5.07 27.04 -20.86
CA ARG A 353 3.92 27.70 -20.20
C ARG A 353 2.73 27.87 -21.15
N SER A 354 2.99 28.18 -22.42
CA SER A 354 1.96 28.39 -23.44
C SER A 354 1.13 27.15 -23.76
N GLU A 355 1.56 25.96 -23.31
CA GLU A 355 0.91 24.67 -23.54
C GLU A 355 -0.06 24.28 -22.41
N TYR A 356 -0.28 25.17 -21.44
CA TYR A 356 -1.16 24.93 -20.30
C TYR A 356 -2.28 25.96 -20.17
N HIS A 357 -3.47 25.47 -19.87
CA HIS A 357 -4.56 26.27 -19.32
C HIS A 357 -4.45 26.31 -17.80
N ILE A 358 -4.44 27.52 -17.25
CA ILE A 358 -4.23 27.74 -15.82
C ILE A 358 -5.36 28.60 -15.30
N HIS A 359 -6.11 28.05 -14.36
CA HIS A 359 -7.29 28.68 -13.77
C HIS A 359 -7.15 28.76 -12.26
N ASP A 360 -7.23 29.97 -11.73
CA ASP A 360 -7.38 30.19 -10.29
C ASP A 360 -8.79 29.83 -9.84
N LEU A 361 -8.87 28.86 -8.92
CA LEU A 361 -10.11 28.40 -8.32
C LEU A 361 -10.39 29.08 -6.96
N GLY A 362 -9.49 29.96 -6.50
CA GLY A 362 -9.54 30.61 -5.20
C GLY A 362 -9.03 29.73 -4.06
N GLU A 363 -8.82 30.34 -2.88
CA GLU A 363 -8.39 29.65 -1.65
C GLU A 363 -7.10 28.84 -1.81
N GLY A 364 -6.13 29.35 -2.58
CA GLY A 364 -4.85 28.69 -2.82
C GLY A 364 -4.94 27.47 -3.75
N LYS A 365 -6.03 27.33 -4.52
CA LYS A 365 -6.23 26.22 -5.46
C LYS A 365 -6.09 26.69 -6.91
N ILE A 366 -5.25 25.99 -7.67
CA ILE A 366 -5.02 26.23 -9.09
C ILE A 366 -5.38 24.97 -9.87
N GLN A 367 -6.16 25.12 -10.94
CA GLN A 367 -6.30 24.10 -11.96
C GLN A 367 -5.24 24.32 -13.03
N LEU A 368 -4.40 23.31 -13.24
CA LEU A 368 -3.31 23.27 -14.23
C LEU A 368 -3.61 22.15 -15.23
N ASN A 369 -4.09 22.53 -16.40
CA ASN A 369 -4.49 21.58 -17.43
C ASN A 369 -3.48 21.60 -18.57
N ASP A 370 -2.85 20.47 -18.83
CA ASP A 370 -2.06 20.26 -20.03
C ASP A 370 -2.97 20.22 -21.27
N MET A 371 -2.59 20.96 -22.32
CA MET A 371 -3.32 20.92 -23.60
C MET A 371 -2.88 19.76 -24.50
N LEU A 372 -1.79 19.08 -24.18
CA LEU A 372 -1.31 17.90 -24.89
C LEU A 372 -1.76 16.61 -24.20
N THR A 373 -2.11 15.60 -24.99
CA THR A 373 -2.49 14.28 -24.47
C THR A 373 -1.25 13.53 -23.99
N ASP A 374 -1.44 12.66 -23.00
CA ASP A 374 -0.44 11.70 -22.52
C ASP A 374 0.88 12.31 -21.99
N ARG A 375 0.82 13.55 -21.47
CA ARG A 375 1.99 14.22 -20.86
C ARG A 375 1.83 14.52 -19.37
N ASP A 376 1.10 15.57 -18.99
CA ASP A 376 0.94 15.97 -17.58
C ASP A 376 -0.52 15.93 -17.07
N GLY A 377 -1.50 15.68 -17.95
CA GLY A 377 -2.89 15.51 -17.55
C GLY A 377 -3.57 16.78 -17.00
N MET A 378 -4.67 16.59 -16.27
CA MET A 378 -5.42 17.65 -15.59
C MET A 378 -5.12 17.64 -14.09
N ASN A 379 -4.58 18.75 -13.58
CA ASN A 379 -4.06 18.79 -12.22
C ASN A 379 -4.77 19.85 -11.37
N VAL A 380 -4.96 19.53 -10.10
CA VAL A 380 -5.39 20.47 -9.07
C VAL A 380 -4.26 20.64 -8.07
N LEU A 381 -3.69 21.83 -8.05
CA LEU A 381 -2.62 22.23 -7.14
C LEU A 381 -3.22 23.02 -5.98
N ILE A 382 -2.78 22.74 -4.76
CA ILE A 382 -3.33 23.34 -3.53
C ILE A 382 -2.17 23.78 -2.66
N ASN A 383 -2.13 25.07 -2.31
CA ASN A 383 -1.04 25.67 -1.53
C ASN A 383 0.32 25.36 -2.17
N ILE A 384 0.46 25.68 -3.46
CA ILE A 384 1.71 25.56 -4.21
C ILE A 384 2.15 26.96 -4.60
N GLU A 385 3.42 27.30 -4.36
CA GLU A 385 3.97 28.63 -4.61
C GLU A 385 4.46 28.79 -6.05
N LYS A 386 4.93 27.70 -6.67
CA LYS A 386 5.64 27.77 -7.97
C LYS A 386 5.27 26.63 -8.91
N ILE A 387 5.29 26.95 -10.21
CA ILE A 387 5.24 25.97 -11.30
C ILE A 387 6.48 26.14 -12.18
N GLN A 388 7.27 25.09 -12.35
CA GLN A 388 8.40 25.04 -13.28
C GLN A 388 7.93 24.44 -14.60
N PHE A 389 7.79 25.28 -15.62
CA PHE A 389 7.61 24.88 -17.02
C PHE A 389 8.96 24.58 -17.67
N SER A 390 8.96 24.06 -18.89
CA SER A 390 10.22 23.79 -19.61
C SER A 390 10.95 25.05 -20.07
N ASP A 391 10.25 26.18 -20.16
CA ASP A 391 10.75 27.47 -20.66
C ASP A 391 10.81 28.58 -19.60
N GLU A 392 10.07 28.46 -18.50
CA GLU A 392 10.08 29.44 -17.41
C GLU A 392 9.69 28.87 -16.03
N LEU A 393 10.05 29.60 -14.98
CA LEU A 393 9.56 29.40 -13.62
C LEU A 393 8.48 30.45 -13.32
N TRP A 394 7.28 30.01 -12.99
CA TRP A 394 6.15 30.88 -12.67
C TRP A 394 5.82 30.84 -11.16
N GLU A 395 5.72 32.00 -10.52
CA GLU A 395 5.22 32.16 -9.15
C GLU A 395 3.70 32.43 -9.15
N LEU A 396 2.95 31.70 -8.32
CA LEU A 396 1.48 31.69 -8.26
C LEU A 396 0.88 32.81 -7.39
#